data_AF-A0A7D9DY82-F1
#
_entry.id   AF-A0A7D9DY82-F1
#
_cell.length_a   1.000
_cell.length_b   1.000
_cell.length_c   1.000
_cell.angle_alpha   90.00
_cell.angle_beta   90.00
_cell.angle_gamma   90.00
#
_symmetry.space_group_name_H-M   'P 1'
#
loop_
_entity.id
_entity.type
_entity.pdbx_description
1 polymer ?
#
loop_
_entity_poly.entity_id
_entity_poly.type
_entity_poly.pdbx_seq_one_letter_code
_entity_poly.pdbx_strand_id
1 'polypeptide(L)'
;MCFCCQKPMPKQENLPPLPGGIPYAKSQKCGICSRFFCHLLWKCDKPSCLGCLNEFKDIKLYNNCLDGIILNNKYESQILKNYLNDKDWSIQDLLSKCLEKLDSKSYTTTDLVLYPELNSNFILCNGCALKNLKELAFQFRRDIPRAELPAAVTSRADCHWGKNCRTQTNPTNPHHASRYNHVCEQIRFR
;
A
#
# COMPACT_ATOMS: atom_id res chain seq x y z
N MET A 1 -0.59 -21.14 13.54
CA MET A 1 0.67 -20.40 13.78
C MET A 1 0.59 -19.02 13.15
N CYS A 2 1.26 -18.02 13.72
CA CYS A 2 1.34 -16.68 13.15
C CYS A 2 2.24 -16.68 11.91
N PHE A 3 1.76 -16.18 10.78
CA PHE A 3 2.56 -16.12 9.55
C PHE A 3 3.77 -15.17 9.65
N CYS A 4 3.75 -14.22 10.61
CA CYS A 4 4.85 -13.27 10.81
C CYS A 4 5.97 -13.80 11.72
N CYS A 5 5.62 -14.25 12.93
CA CYS A 5 6.57 -14.68 13.96
C CYS A 5 6.68 -16.20 14.13
N GLN A 6 5.86 -16.98 13.41
CA GLN A 6 5.82 -18.45 13.46
C GLN A 6 5.46 -19.05 14.83
N LYS A 7 5.10 -18.23 15.81
CA LYS A 7 4.62 -18.71 17.11
C LYS A 7 3.23 -19.37 16.99
N PRO A 8 2.94 -20.40 17.80
CA PRO A 8 1.60 -20.96 17.88
C PRO A 8 0.62 -19.89 18.37
N MET A 9 -0.62 -20.00 17.92
CA MET A 9 -1.71 -19.12 18.35
C MET A 9 -2.93 -20.00 18.66
N PRO A 10 -3.58 -19.80 19.81
CA PRO A 10 -4.86 -20.43 20.08
C PRO A 10 -5.87 -19.92 19.05
N LYS A 11 -6.81 -20.79 18.67
CA LYS A 11 -7.98 -20.33 17.92
C LYS A 11 -8.75 -19.34 18.78
N GLN A 12 -9.32 -18.31 18.15
CA GLN A 12 -10.07 -17.28 18.85
C GLN A 12 -11.19 -17.85 19.74
N GLU A 13 -11.84 -18.93 19.30
CA GLU A 13 -12.88 -19.65 20.05
C GLU A 13 -12.39 -20.25 21.38
N ASN A 14 -11.09 -20.48 21.52
CA ASN A 14 -10.48 -21.10 22.71
C ASN A 14 -9.82 -20.07 23.65
N LEU A 15 -9.99 -18.77 23.37
CA LEU A 15 -9.34 -17.72 24.14
C LEU A 15 -10.25 -17.24 25.31
N PRO A 16 -9.73 -17.10 26.54
CA PRO A 16 -10.52 -16.67 27.70
C PRO A 16 -10.89 -15.18 27.60
N PRO A 17 -12.12 -14.73 27.92
CA PRO A 17 -12.50 -13.33 27.75
C PRO A 17 -11.50 -12.36 28.40
N LEU A 18 -11.14 -11.27 27.71
CA LEU A 18 -10.21 -10.27 28.24
C LEU A 18 -10.77 -9.66 29.54
N PRO A 19 -9.89 -9.24 30.48
CA PRO A 19 -10.32 -8.55 31.69
C PRO A 19 -11.21 -7.35 31.34
N GLY A 20 -12.39 -7.26 31.97
CA GLY A 20 -13.36 -6.21 31.71
C GLY A 20 -14.39 -6.49 30.61
N GLY A 21 -14.54 -7.75 30.16
CA GLY A 21 -15.57 -8.12 29.18
C GLY A 21 -15.33 -7.57 27.78
N ILE A 22 -14.09 -7.12 27.51
CA ILE A 22 -13.69 -6.59 26.22
C ILE A 22 -13.66 -7.77 25.24
N PRO A 23 -14.44 -7.75 24.14
CA PRO A 23 -14.34 -8.77 23.11
C PRO A 23 -12.90 -8.82 22.59
N TYR A 24 -12.39 -10.02 22.30
CA TYR A 24 -11.13 -10.12 21.57
C TYR A 24 -11.20 -9.24 20.32
N ALA A 25 -10.34 -8.23 20.29
CA ALA A 25 -10.34 -7.24 19.24
C ALA A 25 -9.97 -7.93 17.93
N LYS A 26 -10.96 -8.01 17.03
CA LYS A 26 -10.79 -8.18 15.57
C LYS A 26 -10.17 -9.53 15.14
N SER A 27 -10.48 -9.88 13.89
CA SER A 27 -10.10 -11.13 13.22
C SER A 27 -8.63 -11.56 13.43
N GLN A 28 -8.36 -12.86 13.57
CA GLN A 28 -7.01 -13.43 13.53
C GLN A 28 -6.44 -13.58 12.10
N LYS A 29 -7.26 -13.40 11.08
CA LYS A 29 -6.91 -13.57 9.66
C LYS A 29 -6.93 -12.25 8.90
N CYS A 30 -6.04 -12.12 7.92
CA CYS A 30 -6.12 -11.08 6.90
C CYS A 30 -7.36 -11.33 6.02
N GLY A 31 -8.16 -10.29 5.77
CA GLY A 31 -9.39 -10.40 4.96
C GLY A 31 -9.13 -10.79 3.50
N ILE A 32 -7.93 -10.53 2.97
CA ILE A 32 -7.56 -10.87 1.59
C ILE A 32 -6.86 -12.23 1.54
N CYS A 33 -5.63 -12.34 2.05
CA CYS A 33 -4.84 -13.57 1.88
C CYS A 33 -5.23 -14.72 2.81
N SER A 34 -6.18 -14.51 3.74
CA SER A 34 -6.66 -15.50 4.71
C SER A 34 -5.59 -16.13 5.61
N ARG A 35 -4.35 -15.61 5.60
CA ARG A 35 -3.28 -16.04 6.50
C ARG A 35 -3.53 -15.51 7.91
N PHE A 36 -3.06 -16.26 8.91
CA PHE A 36 -3.27 -15.95 10.32
C PHE A 36 -2.10 -15.14 10.92
N PHE A 37 -2.42 -14.22 11.82
CA PHE A 37 -1.46 -13.32 12.46
C PHE A 37 -1.85 -13.02 13.91
N CYS A 38 -0.86 -12.82 14.79
CA CYS A 38 -1.10 -12.66 16.23
C CYS A 38 -1.31 -11.23 16.69
N HIS A 39 -1.05 -10.22 15.86
CA HIS A 39 -0.87 -8.85 16.36
C HIS A 39 -2.14 -8.25 16.99
N LEU A 40 -3.31 -8.57 16.46
CA LEU A 40 -4.58 -8.10 17.05
C LEU A 40 -4.98 -8.84 18.34
N LEU A 41 -4.41 -10.02 18.60
CA LEU A 41 -4.67 -10.79 19.82
C LEU A 41 -3.88 -10.27 21.01
N TRP A 42 -2.55 -10.19 20.86
CA TRP A 42 -1.65 -9.94 21.98
C TRP A 42 -0.40 -9.14 21.59
N LYS A 43 -0.41 -8.49 20.41
CA LYS A 43 0.73 -7.78 19.81
C LYS A 43 1.88 -8.73 19.44
N CYS A 44 2.21 -8.76 18.17
CA CYS A 44 3.36 -9.52 17.66
C CYS A 44 4.66 -8.96 18.24
N ASP A 45 5.50 -9.83 18.78
CA ASP A 45 6.74 -9.49 19.47
C ASP A 45 8.02 -9.71 18.64
N LYS A 46 7.86 -10.04 17.34
CA LYS A 46 9.00 -10.12 16.42
C LYS A 46 9.64 -8.72 16.30
N PRO A 47 10.96 -8.56 16.54
CA PRO A 47 11.60 -7.23 16.57
C PRO A 47 11.39 -6.38 15.32
N SER A 48 11.30 -7.00 14.14
CA SER A 48 11.08 -6.33 12.85
C SER A 48 9.60 -6.18 12.47
N CYS A 49 8.68 -6.31 13.41
CA CYS A 49 7.24 -6.27 13.15
C CYS A 49 6.64 -4.97 13.65
N LEU A 50 6.15 -4.13 12.74
CA LEU A 50 5.39 -2.92 13.07
C LEU A 50 3.90 -3.19 13.38
N GLY A 51 3.54 -4.46 13.46
CA GLY A 51 2.18 -4.94 13.55
C GLY A 51 1.75 -5.69 12.31
N CYS A 52 1.74 -7.02 12.39
CA CYS A 52 1.55 -7.88 11.21
C CYS A 52 0.09 -8.03 10.76
N LEU A 53 -0.85 -7.47 11.51
CA LEU A 53 -2.27 -7.43 11.20
C LEU A 53 -2.90 -6.22 11.87
N ASN A 54 -3.67 -5.43 11.11
CA ASN A 54 -4.41 -4.29 11.63
C ASN A 54 -5.57 -3.90 10.70
N GLU A 55 -6.42 -2.95 11.13
CA GLU A 55 -7.27 -2.21 10.19
C GLU A 55 -6.39 -1.47 9.18
N PHE A 56 -6.85 -1.32 7.94
CA PHE A 56 -6.05 -0.73 6.86
C PHE A 56 -5.50 0.66 7.21
N LYS A 57 -6.32 1.52 7.85
CA LYS A 57 -5.90 2.85 8.33
C LYS A 57 -4.81 2.84 9.41
N ASP A 58 -4.75 1.76 10.19
CA ASP A 58 -3.82 1.61 11.32
C ASP A 58 -2.56 0.81 10.94
N ILE A 59 -2.38 0.49 9.66
CA ILE A 59 -1.21 -0.22 9.16
C ILE A 59 0.03 0.68 9.25
N LYS A 60 1.04 0.18 9.97
CA LYS A 60 2.35 0.82 10.06
C LYS A 60 3.28 0.24 8.99
N LEU A 61 3.77 1.12 8.12
CA LEU A 61 4.70 0.81 7.05
C LEU A 61 6.06 1.46 7.34
N TYR A 62 7.13 0.79 6.93
CA TYR A 62 8.46 1.36 6.98
C TYR A 62 8.62 2.45 5.90
N ASN A 63 9.40 3.50 6.18
CA ASN A 63 9.64 4.58 5.21
C ASN A 63 10.31 4.10 3.92
N ASN A 64 11.10 3.03 3.96
CA ASN A 64 11.67 2.41 2.77
C ASN A 64 10.61 1.81 1.82
N CYS A 65 9.36 1.67 2.25
CA CYS A 65 8.26 1.24 1.39
C CYS A 65 7.93 2.29 0.30
N LEU A 66 8.34 3.55 0.51
CA LEU A 66 8.27 4.59 -0.53
C LEU A 66 9.17 4.25 -1.72
N ASP A 67 10.25 3.50 -1.53
CA ASP A 67 11.16 3.11 -2.60
C ASP A 67 10.48 2.02 -3.46
N GLY A 68 9.83 2.43 -4.55
CA GLY A 68 9.02 1.55 -5.40
C GLY A 68 7.53 1.52 -5.07
N ILE A 69 7.00 2.52 -4.35
CA ILE A 69 5.57 2.64 -4.07
C ILE A 69 4.73 2.83 -5.34
N ILE A 70 5.27 3.51 -6.35
CA ILE A 70 4.61 3.66 -7.65
C ILE A 70 4.97 2.46 -8.52
N LEU A 71 4.20 1.38 -8.43
CA LEU A 71 4.31 0.19 -9.30
C LEU A 71 5.74 -0.38 -9.42
N ASN A 72 6.55 -0.28 -8.35
CA ASN A 72 7.98 -0.64 -8.31
C ASN A 72 8.89 0.16 -9.26
N ASN A 73 8.40 1.26 -9.83
CA ASN A 73 9.17 2.23 -10.59
C ASN A 73 9.89 3.17 -9.61
N LYS A 74 11.21 3.03 -9.51
CA LYS A 74 12.02 3.84 -8.58
C LYS A 74 12.00 5.33 -8.91
N TYR A 75 11.95 5.69 -10.19
CA TYR A 75 11.98 7.10 -10.61
C TYR A 75 10.66 7.81 -10.27
N GLU A 76 9.51 7.23 -10.63
CA GLU A 76 8.21 7.78 -10.25
C GLU A 76 7.98 7.78 -8.74
N SER A 77 8.50 6.76 -8.05
CA SER A 77 8.47 6.71 -6.59
C SER A 77 9.30 7.82 -5.95
N GLN A 78 10.47 8.15 -6.53
CA GLN A 78 11.28 9.27 -6.06
C GLN A 78 10.58 10.61 -6.30
N ILE A 79 9.87 10.77 -7.42
CA ILE A 79 9.06 11.98 -7.66
C ILE A 79 7.99 12.13 -6.58
N LEU A 80 7.24 11.06 -6.28
CA LEU A 80 6.25 11.11 -5.21
C LEU A 80 6.91 11.38 -3.85
N LYS A 81 8.05 10.75 -3.55
CA LYS A 81 8.79 10.96 -2.30
C LYS A 81 9.22 12.41 -2.13
N ASN A 82 9.73 13.06 -3.19
CA ASN A 82 10.08 14.48 -3.16
C ASN A 82 8.86 15.35 -2.90
N TYR A 83 7.75 15.09 -3.61
CA TYR A 83 6.50 15.82 -3.40
C TYR A 83 5.98 15.69 -1.96
N LEU A 84 6.07 14.51 -1.35
CA LEU A 84 5.68 14.30 0.04
C LEU A 84 6.60 15.07 0.99
N ASN A 85 7.92 15.03 0.76
CA ASN A 85 8.88 15.78 1.56
C ASN A 85 8.64 17.30 1.49
N ASP A 86 8.33 17.84 0.30
CA ASP A 86 8.03 19.27 0.12
C ASP A 86 6.75 19.71 0.87
N LYS A 87 5.88 18.76 1.21
CA LYS A 87 4.64 18.97 1.98
C LYS A 87 4.78 18.57 3.46
N ASP A 88 5.96 18.13 3.90
CA ASP A 88 6.20 17.52 5.21
C ASP A 88 5.26 16.33 5.52
N TRP A 89 4.91 15.55 4.50
CA TRP A 89 4.01 14.39 4.62
C TRP A 89 4.77 13.07 4.75
N SER A 90 4.35 12.26 5.71
CA SER A 90 4.86 10.89 5.91
C SER A 90 4.13 9.88 5.02
N ILE A 91 4.62 8.63 5.01
CA ILE A 91 3.90 7.52 4.39
C ILE A 91 2.53 7.25 5.03
N GLN A 92 2.35 7.60 6.31
CA GLN A 92 1.08 7.46 7.01
C GLN A 92 0.09 8.52 6.52
N ASP A 93 0.55 9.74 6.22
CA ASP A 93 -0.29 10.79 5.63
C ASP A 93 -0.72 10.42 4.20
N LEU A 94 0.21 9.86 3.41
CA LEU A 94 -0.13 9.30 2.09
C LEU A 94 -1.19 8.20 2.22
N LEU A 95 -1.02 7.27 3.16
CA LEU A 95 -1.98 6.19 3.41
C LEU A 95 -3.36 6.77 3.77
N SER A 96 -3.45 7.68 4.73
CA SER A 96 -4.70 8.32 5.13
C SER A 96 -5.41 8.99 3.96
N LYS A 97 -4.69 9.79 3.15
CA LYS A 97 -5.26 10.46 1.96
C LYS A 97 -5.74 9.47 0.89
N CYS A 98 -4.97 8.40 0.68
CA CYS A 98 -5.37 7.32 -0.22
C CYS A 98 -6.64 6.62 0.28
N LEU A 99 -6.77 6.40 1.59
CA LEU A 99 -7.91 5.75 2.21
C LEU A 99 -9.16 6.63 2.22
N GLU A 100 -9.04 7.94 2.41
CA GLU A 100 -10.16 8.87 2.24
C GLU A 100 -10.78 8.74 0.84
N LYS A 101 -9.92 8.66 -0.19
CA LYS A 101 -10.36 8.47 -1.59
C LYS A 101 -10.88 7.07 -1.88
N LEU A 102 -10.35 6.04 -1.19
CA LEU A 102 -10.88 4.68 -1.27
C LEU A 102 -12.30 4.62 -0.68
N ASP A 103 -12.48 5.16 0.52
CA ASP A 103 -13.76 5.16 1.23
C ASP A 103 -14.83 5.99 0.50
N SER A 104 -14.42 7.09 -0.15
CA SER A 104 -15.30 7.87 -1.04
C SER A 104 -15.53 7.22 -2.41
N LYS A 105 -14.99 6.03 -2.66
CA LYS A 105 -15.04 5.28 -3.93
C LYS A 105 -14.46 6.04 -5.12
N SER A 106 -13.61 7.04 -4.87
CA SER A 106 -12.89 7.77 -5.91
C SER A 106 -11.67 6.98 -6.39
N TYR A 107 -11.03 6.22 -5.50
CA TYR A 107 -9.96 5.29 -5.83
C TYR A 107 -10.44 3.85 -5.77
N THR A 108 -9.82 3.01 -6.59
CA THR A 108 -10.10 1.57 -6.67
C THR A 108 -8.81 0.76 -6.58
N THR A 109 -8.92 -0.51 -6.25
CA THR A 109 -7.82 -1.47 -6.33
C THR A 109 -8.33 -2.76 -6.97
N THR A 110 -7.41 -3.58 -7.45
CA THR A 110 -7.74 -4.90 -8.01
C THR A 110 -8.44 -5.78 -6.99
N ASP A 111 -8.05 -5.70 -5.71
CA ASP A 111 -8.67 -6.49 -4.64
C ASP A 111 -10.11 -6.01 -4.34
N LEU A 112 -10.47 -4.76 -4.62
CA LEU A 112 -11.83 -4.26 -4.42
C LEU A 112 -12.88 -4.97 -5.31
N VAL A 113 -12.44 -5.58 -6.41
CA VAL A 113 -13.31 -6.42 -7.27
C VAL A 113 -13.73 -7.70 -6.56
N LEU A 114 -12.82 -8.31 -5.78
CA LEU A 114 -13.06 -9.56 -5.06
C LEU A 114 -13.57 -9.33 -3.63
N TYR A 115 -13.28 -8.16 -3.06
CA TYR A 115 -13.64 -7.76 -1.70
C TYR A 115 -14.31 -6.37 -1.74
N PRO A 116 -15.60 -6.28 -2.13
CA PRO A 116 -16.32 -5.00 -2.27
C PRO A 116 -16.42 -4.20 -0.96
N GLU A 117 -16.24 -4.86 0.17
CA GLU A 117 -16.21 -4.26 1.51
C GLU A 117 -14.84 -3.69 1.89
N LEU A 118 -13.82 -3.80 1.04
CA LEU A 118 -12.49 -3.23 1.27
C LEU A 118 -12.57 -1.71 1.44
N ASN A 119 -12.26 -1.26 2.66
CA ASN A 119 -12.24 0.15 3.07
C ASN A 119 -11.16 0.38 4.14
N SER A 120 -11.06 1.59 4.67
CA SER A 120 -10.11 1.98 5.71
C SER A 120 -10.15 1.12 6.99
N ASN A 121 -11.29 0.52 7.34
CA ASN A 121 -11.46 -0.33 8.52
C ASN A 121 -11.25 -1.82 8.21
N PHE A 122 -10.94 -2.20 6.96
CA PHE A 122 -10.78 -3.59 6.58
C PHE A 122 -9.51 -4.20 7.20
N ILE A 123 -9.60 -5.43 7.71
CA ILE A 123 -8.50 -6.06 8.43
C ILE A 123 -7.50 -6.69 7.46
N LEU A 124 -6.29 -6.14 7.42
CA LEU A 124 -5.24 -6.55 6.48
C LEU A 124 -3.93 -6.86 7.20
N CYS A 125 -3.12 -7.71 6.56
CA CYS A 125 -1.70 -7.82 6.89
C CYS A 125 -0.88 -6.78 6.11
N ASN A 126 0.33 -6.47 6.57
CA ASN A 126 1.19 -5.48 5.91
C ASN A 126 1.45 -5.77 4.42
N GLY A 127 1.55 -7.04 4.03
CA GLY A 127 1.77 -7.40 2.62
C GLY A 127 0.58 -7.02 1.72
N CYS A 128 -0.64 -7.36 2.15
CA CYS A 128 -1.87 -7.01 1.42
C CYS A 128 -2.13 -5.50 1.46
N ALA A 129 -1.90 -4.86 2.60
CA ALA A 129 -2.03 -3.41 2.74
C ALA A 129 -1.04 -2.67 1.84
N LEU A 130 0.23 -3.08 1.79
CA LEU A 130 1.23 -2.47 0.90
C LEU A 130 0.89 -2.68 -0.57
N LYS A 131 0.42 -3.87 -0.96
CA LYS A 131 -0.04 -4.13 -2.34
C LYS A 131 -1.14 -3.13 -2.74
N ASN A 132 -2.17 -3.00 -1.91
CA ASN A 132 -3.27 -2.06 -2.18
C ASN A 132 -2.80 -0.62 -2.15
N LEU A 133 -1.95 -0.23 -1.20
CA LEU A 133 -1.39 1.11 -1.15
C LEU A 133 -0.59 1.47 -2.41
N LYS A 134 0.11 0.52 -3.06
CA LYS A 134 0.80 0.81 -4.33
C LYS A 134 -0.16 1.22 -5.45
N GLU A 135 -1.33 0.57 -5.53
CA GLU A 135 -2.37 0.90 -6.51
C GLU A 135 -3.07 2.23 -6.18
N LEU A 136 -3.29 2.51 -4.89
CA LEU A 136 -3.84 3.78 -4.44
C LEU A 136 -2.85 4.94 -4.62
N ALA A 137 -1.57 4.73 -4.30
CA ALA A 137 -0.51 5.73 -4.47
C ALA A 137 -0.28 6.08 -5.94
N PHE A 138 -0.49 5.14 -6.86
CA PHE A 138 -0.50 5.44 -8.31
C PHE A 138 -1.60 6.44 -8.67
N GLN A 139 -2.83 6.24 -8.17
CA GLN A 139 -3.95 7.16 -8.42
C GLN A 139 -3.74 8.51 -7.73
N PHE A 140 -3.22 8.50 -6.50
CA PHE A 140 -2.80 9.71 -5.80
C PHE A 140 -1.79 10.51 -6.64
N ARG A 141 -0.73 9.85 -7.12
CA ARG A 141 0.30 10.48 -7.95
C ARG A 141 -0.25 11.00 -9.28
N ARG A 142 -1.22 10.31 -9.89
CA ARG A 142 -1.91 10.75 -11.12
C ARG A 142 -2.68 12.04 -10.89
N ASP A 143 -3.30 12.18 -9.72
CA ASP A 143 -4.18 13.30 -9.40
C ASP A 143 -3.44 14.54 -8.86
N ILE A 144 -2.13 14.44 -8.58
CA ILE A 144 -1.32 15.61 -8.21
C ILE A 144 -1.40 16.66 -9.33
N PRO A 145 -1.79 17.91 -9.03
CA PRO A 145 -1.85 18.96 -10.04
C PRO A 145 -0.49 19.16 -10.74
N ARG A 146 -0.51 19.30 -12.07
CA ARG A 146 0.72 19.47 -12.86
C ARG A 146 1.54 20.70 -12.44
N ALA A 147 0.89 21.74 -11.93
CA ALA A 147 1.54 22.95 -11.44
C ALA A 147 2.33 22.72 -10.14
N GLU A 148 2.04 21.66 -9.40
CA GLU A 148 2.76 21.26 -8.18
C GLU A 148 3.91 20.29 -8.46
N LEU A 149 4.17 19.97 -9.73
CA LEU A 149 5.25 19.09 -10.14
C LEU A 149 6.27 19.84 -11.01
N PRO A 150 7.57 19.49 -10.94
CA PRO A 150 8.58 20.11 -11.79
C PRO A 150 8.26 19.98 -13.29
N ALA A 151 8.58 20.99 -14.08
CA ALA A 151 8.39 20.96 -15.54
C ALA A 151 9.07 19.75 -16.19
N ALA A 152 10.28 19.39 -15.72
CA ALA A 152 11.01 18.22 -16.19
C ALA A 152 10.28 16.88 -15.96
N VAL A 153 9.39 16.82 -14.96
CA VAL A 153 8.55 15.64 -14.69
C VAL A 153 7.36 15.59 -15.64
N THR A 154 6.69 16.74 -15.84
CA THR A 154 5.43 16.84 -16.59
C THR A 154 5.63 16.94 -18.11
N SER A 155 6.83 17.30 -18.57
CA SER A 155 7.18 17.37 -20.00
C SER A 155 7.58 16.02 -20.61
N ARG A 156 7.73 14.96 -19.80
CA ARG A 156 8.08 13.62 -20.30
C ARG A 156 6.94 13.05 -21.14
N ALA A 157 7.28 12.43 -22.26
CA ALA A 157 6.32 11.73 -23.08
C ALA A 157 5.81 10.47 -22.37
N ASP A 158 4.55 10.12 -22.61
CA ASP A 158 3.97 8.89 -22.06
C ASP A 158 4.61 7.64 -22.66
N CYS A 159 4.94 6.68 -21.81
CA CYS A 159 5.32 5.35 -22.26
C CYS A 159 4.10 4.69 -22.94
N HIS A 160 4.29 4.11 -24.12
CA HIS A 160 3.19 3.41 -24.81
C HIS A 160 2.57 2.26 -24.01
N TRP A 161 3.35 1.69 -23.08
CA TRP A 161 2.92 0.62 -22.18
C TRP A 161 2.37 1.14 -20.84
N GLY A 162 2.48 2.44 -20.58
CA GLY A 162 2.01 3.13 -19.38
C GLY A 162 2.35 2.41 -18.08
N LYS A 163 1.36 2.34 -17.19
CA LYS A 163 1.44 1.62 -15.90
C LYS A 163 1.84 0.15 -16.01
N ASN A 164 1.61 -0.49 -17.16
CA ASN A 164 1.92 -1.90 -17.42
C ASN A 164 3.31 -2.13 -18.04
N CYS A 165 4.12 -1.09 -18.21
CA CYS A 165 5.46 -1.21 -18.76
C CYS A 165 6.35 -2.09 -17.86
N ARG A 166 6.84 -3.22 -18.37
CA ARG A 166 7.78 -4.08 -17.60
C ARG A 166 9.18 -3.46 -17.49
N THR A 167 9.60 -2.67 -18.47
CA THR A 167 10.93 -2.05 -18.49
C THR A 167 11.08 -0.94 -17.45
N GLN A 168 9.97 -0.37 -16.94
CA GLN A 168 10.00 0.70 -15.94
C GLN A 168 10.61 0.26 -14.59
N THR A 169 10.64 -1.04 -14.31
CA THR A 169 11.19 -1.62 -13.08
C THR A 169 12.59 -2.22 -13.30
N ASN A 170 13.12 -2.19 -14.53
CA ASN A 170 14.36 -2.86 -14.86
C ASN A 170 15.57 -2.12 -14.25
N PRO A 171 16.30 -2.73 -13.29
CA PRO A 171 17.46 -2.09 -12.67
C PRO A 171 18.63 -1.93 -13.63
N THR A 172 18.72 -2.72 -14.71
CA THR A 172 19.80 -2.61 -15.70
C THR A 172 19.54 -1.54 -16.76
N ASN A 173 18.32 -0.97 -16.80
CA ASN A 173 17.98 0.14 -17.67
C ASN A 173 17.18 1.22 -16.90
N PRO A 174 17.81 1.88 -15.92
CA PRO A 174 17.15 2.91 -15.11
C PRO A 174 16.73 4.13 -15.94
N HIS A 175 17.40 4.37 -17.08
CA HIS A 175 17.12 5.50 -17.95
C HIS A 175 15.71 5.46 -18.55
N HIS A 176 15.14 4.27 -18.78
CA HIS A 176 13.78 4.17 -19.32
C HIS A 176 12.75 4.86 -18.42
N ALA A 177 12.79 4.61 -17.11
CA ALA A 177 11.91 5.21 -16.12
C ALA A 177 12.08 6.73 -16.01
N SER A 178 13.31 7.23 -16.22
CA SER A 178 13.57 8.67 -16.21
C SER A 178 13.11 9.40 -17.49
N ARG A 179 13.09 8.72 -18.64
CA ARG A 179 12.79 9.35 -19.94
C ARG A 179 11.30 9.43 -20.24
N TYR A 180 10.53 8.43 -19.81
CA TYR A 180 9.10 8.36 -20.09
C TYR A 180 8.28 8.52 -18.81
N ASN A 181 7.09 9.09 -18.95
CA ASN A 181 6.06 9.04 -17.92
C ASN A 181 5.42 7.65 -17.92
N HIS A 182 5.28 7.06 -16.72
CA HIS A 182 4.54 5.79 -16.51
C HIS A 182 3.26 5.98 -15.69
N VAL A 183 2.98 7.20 -15.24
CA VAL A 183 1.70 7.58 -14.62
C VAL A 183 0.70 7.91 -15.74
N CYS A 184 0.43 6.92 -16.58
CA CYS A 184 -0.43 6.99 -17.75
C CYS A 184 -0.96 5.58 -18.11
N GLU A 185 -2.00 5.52 -18.93
CA GLU A 185 -2.62 4.27 -19.36
C GLU A 185 -1.86 3.63 -20.54
N GLN A 186 -1.98 2.30 -20.68
CA GLN A 186 -1.41 1.57 -21.80
C GLN A 186 -2.19 1.86 -23.08
N ILE A 187 -1.49 2.22 -24.16
CA ILE A 187 -2.07 2.53 -25.47
C ILE A 187 -1.65 1.56 -26.57
N ARG A 188 -0.67 0.67 -26.32
CA ARG A 188 -0.28 -0.42 -27.23
C ARG A 188 -0.44 -1.77 -26.55
N PHE A 189 -0.99 -2.77 -27.25
CA PHE A 189 -1.34 -4.10 -26.70
C PHE A 189 -0.68 -5.27 -27.46
N ARG A 190 0.45 -5.00 -28.13
CA ARG A 190 1.16 -6.02 -28.92
C ARG A 190 1.85 -7.08 -28.06
#